data_AF-A0A350WTT0-F1
#
_entry.id   AF-A0A350WTT0-F1
#
_cell.length_a   1.000
_cell.length_b   1.000
_cell.length_c   1.000
_cell.angle_alpha   90.00
_cell.angle_beta   90.00
_cell.angle_gamma   90.00
#
_symmetry.space_group_name_H-M   'P 1'
#
loop_
_entity.id
_entity.type
_entity.pdbx_description
1 polymer ?
#
loop_
_entity_poly.entity_id
_entity_poly.type
_entity_poly.pdbx_seq_one_letter_code
_entity_poly.pdbx_strand_id
1 'polypeptide(L)'
;MLNVTLYTRKECKLCDEVKAELNELKTQYPHRLVEVDIDADAALVAKFGTIIPVVEVGPYSLKAPITRQTLQMTLGAASDRKNQLEKLDDPIYKQRVKKGKNVTTGDRVSFWIARKYLLILNLFMLFYVGLPLLAPTLMKLGAELPANIIYRMYKPLCHQFAFRSFFLFGEQPFYPLAEAGVLGYKTFEEVSGI
;
A
#
# COMPACT_ATOMS: atom_id res chain seq x y z
N MET A 1 30.01 3.17 9.69
CA MET A 1 29.11 2.26 10.44
C MET A 1 28.46 1.25 9.51
N LEU A 2 28.50 -0.03 9.88
CA LEU A 2 27.77 -1.13 9.25
C LEU A 2 26.34 -1.20 9.82
N ASN A 3 25.39 -1.78 9.08
CA ASN A 3 24.07 -2.13 9.60
C ASN A 3 24.02 -3.65 9.75
N VAL A 4 23.67 -4.12 10.95
CA VAL A 4 23.53 -5.54 11.30
C VAL A 4 22.08 -5.76 11.71
N THR A 5 21.38 -6.65 11.02
CA THR A 5 19.99 -7.01 11.33
C THR A 5 19.97 -8.36 12.04
N LEU A 6 19.42 -8.41 13.25
CA LEU A 6 19.18 -9.65 13.98
C LEU A 6 17.68 -9.96 13.94
N TYR A 7 17.31 -11.05 13.26
CA TYR A 7 15.96 -11.59 13.31
C TYR A 7 15.82 -12.43 14.56
N THR A 8 14.90 -12.03 15.43
CA THR A 8 14.71 -12.58 16.76
C THR A 8 13.23 -12.90 16.99
N ARG A 9 12.96 -13.57 18.11
CA ARG A 9 11.63 -13.86 18.63
C ARG A 9 11.64 -13.57 20.14
N LYS A 10 10.48 -13.27 20.72
CA LYS A 10 10.30 -13.25 22.18
C LYS A 10 10.73 -14.60 22.78
N GLU A 11 11.38 -14.55 23.94
CA GLU A 11 11.79 -15.72 24.73
C GLU A 11 12.75 -16.67 23.98
N CYS A 12 13.78 -16.13 23.32
CA CYS A 12 14.79 -16.89 22.60
C CYS A 12 16.20 -16.73 23.21
N LYS A 13 16.65 -17.74 23.97
CA LYS A 13 17.98 -17.72 24.62
C LYS A 13 19.15 -17.58 23.63
N LEU A 14 19.12 -18.32 22.53
CA LEU A 14 20.16 -18.24 21.48
C LEU A 14 20.21 -16.85 20.84
N CYS A 15 19.07 -16.16 20.76
CA CYS A 15 19.00 -14.80 20.22
C CYS A 15 19.64 -13.79 21.19
N ASP A 16 19.42 -13.97 22.49
CA ASP A 16 20.02 -13.14 23.54
C ASP A 16 21.54 -13.30 23.59
N GLU A 17 22.05 -14.53 23.43
CA GLU A 17 23.49 -14.83 23.34
C GLU A 17 24.13 -14.12 22.13
N VAL A 18 23.54 -14.28 20.95
CA VAL A 18 24.03 -13.63 19.72
C VAL A 18 23.98 -12.11 19.85
N LYS A 19 22.94 -11.57 20.49
CA LYS A 19 22.81 -10.13 20.76
C LYS A 19 23.91 -9.62 21.69
N ALA A 20 24.25 -10.37 22.74
CA ALA A 20 25.34 -10.03 23.64
C ALA A 20 26.69 -10.00 22.90
N GLU A 21 26.99 -11.05 22.12
CA GLU A 21 28.21 -11.13 21.31
C GLU A 21 28.32 -9.99 20.30
N LEU A 22 27.22 -9.63 19.62
CA LEU A 22 27.19 -8.49 18.71
C LEU A 22 27.48 -7.17 19.44
N ASN A 23 26.94 -6.97 20.65
CA ASN A 23 27.22 -5.78 21.43
C ASN A 23 28.69 -5.68 21.87
N GLU A 24 29.32 -6.80 22.23
CA GLU A 24 30.76 -6.82 22.55
C GLU A 24 31.63 -6.49 21.32
N LEU A 25 31.30 -7.09 20.17
CA LEU A 25 32.05 -6.89 18.93
C LEU A 25 31.88 -5.49 18.34
N LYS A 26 30.96 -4.67 18.86
CA LYS A 26 30.69 -3.31 18.41
C LYS A 26 31.92 -2.39 18.52
N THR A 27 32.79 -2.62 19.49
CA THR A 27 34.04 -1.86 19.67
C THR A 27 35.04 -2.16 18.56
N GLN A 28 35.16 -3.43 18.17
CA GLN A 28 36.10 -3.87 17.13
C GLN A 28 35.54 -3.60 15.72
N TYR A 29 34.23 -3.78 15.53
CA TYR A 29 33.53 -3.60 14.26
C TYR A 29 32.36 -2.62 14.45
N PRO A 30 32.56 -1.30 14.25
CA PRO A 30 31.51 -0.31 14.49
C PRO A 30 30.25 -0.53 13.63
N HIS A 31 29.19 -1.00 14.28
CA HIS A 31 27.91 -1.32 13.63
C HIS A 31 26.68 -0.81 14.40
N ARG A 32 25.60 -0.63 13.65
CA ARG A 32 24.25 -0.36 14.16
C ARG A 32 23.48 -1.68 14.15
N LEU A 33 23.08 -2.14 15.33
CA LEU A 33 22.22 -3.30 15.50
C LEU A 33 20.75 -2.90 15.29
N VAL A 34 20.03 -3.66 14.47
CA VAL A 34 18.59 -3.53 14.23
C VAL A 34 17.96 -4.88 14.58
N GLU A 35 17.06 -4.88 15.54
CA GLU A 35 16.34 -6.08 15.97
C GLU A 35 14.98 -6.13 15.26
N VAL A 36 14.67 -7.27 14.65
CA VAL A 36 13.40 -7.51 13.95
C VAL A 36 12.72 -8.70 14.60
N ASP A 37 11.61 -8.44 15.29
CA ASP A 37 10.75 -9.50 15.82
C ASP A 37 10.01 -10.17 14.66
N ILE A 38 10.31 -11.44 14.43
CA ILE A 38 9.72 -12.20 13.33
C ILE A 38 8.24 -12.52 13.57
N ASP A 39 7.76 -12.51 14.82
CA ASP A 39 6.35 -12.79 15.13
C ASP A 39 5.42 -11.63 14.75
N ALA A 40 5.96 -10.45 14.43
CA ALA A 40 5.18 -9.31 13.97
C ALA A 40 4.67 -9.43 12.53
N ASP A 41 5.22 -10.34 11.72
CA ASP A 41 4.90 -10.52 10.30
C ASP A 41 4.87 -12.00 9.91
N ALA A 42 3.71 -12.47 9.44
CA ALA A 42 3.52 -13.85 9.00
C ALA A 42 4.50 -14.29 7.89
N ALA A 43 4.94 -13.36 7.03
CA ALA A 43 5.94 -13.66 6.00
C ALA A 43 7.33 -13.93 6.61
N LEU A 44 7.70 -13.20 7.66
CA LEU A 44 8.94 -13.43 8.40
C LEU A 44 8.88 -14.75 9.19
N VAL A 45 7.74 -15.06 9.81
CA VAL A 45 7.52 -16.36 10.46
C VAL A 45 7.70 -17.50 9.45
N ALA A 46 7.10 -17.41 8.27
CA ALA A 46 7.21 -18.44 7.24
C ALA A 46 8.66 -18.64 6.75
N LYS A 47 9.44 -17.55 6.65
CA LYS A 47 10.82 -17.59 6.15
C LYS A 47 11.84 -18.03 7.20
N PHE A 48 11.70 -17.56 8.43
CA PHE A 48 12.73 -17.69 9.46
C PHE A 48 12.31 -18.52 10.67
N GLY A 49 11.04 -18.87 10.81
CA GLY A 49 10.46 -19.47 12.03
C GLY A 49 11.15 -20.74 12.55
N THR A 50 11.89 -21.47 11.71
CA THR A 50 12.63 -22.69 12.06
C THR A 50 14.15 -22.52 12.15
N ILE A 51 14.70 -21.37 11.75
CA ILE A 51 16.15 -21.15 11.59
C ILE A 51 16.69 -19.96 12.41
N ILE A 52 15.87 -19.37 13.27
CA ILE A 52 16.25 -18.30 14.20
C ILE A 52 17.26 -18.83 15.24
N PRO A 53 18.27 -18.03 15.65
CA PRO A 53 18.57 -16.66 15.23
C PRO A 53 19.19 -16.56 13.83
N VAL A 54 18.87 -15.48 13.11
CA VAL A 54 19.46 -15.14 11.80
C VAL A 54 20.07 -13.75 11.88
N VAL A 55 21.32 -13.60 11.45
CA VAL A 55 22.03 -12.32 11.40
C VAL A 55 22.36 -11.97 9.95
N GLU A 56 21.90 -10.81 9.50
CA GLU A 56 22.21 -10.29 8.16
C GLU A 56 23.12 -9.06 8.26
N VAL A 57 24.25 -9.09 7.54
CA VAL A 57 25.21 -7.98 7.45
C VAL A 57 25.58 -7.75 6.00
N GLY A 58 25.00 -6.71 5.40
CA GLY A 58 25.19 -6.43 3.97
C GLY A 58 24.72 -7.61 3.11
N PRO A 59 25.58 -8.24 2.29
CA PRO A 59 25.24 -9.41 1.47
C PRO A 59 25.34 -10.74 2.22
N TYR A 60 25.84 -10.75 3.46
CA TYR A 60 26.09 -11.97 4.22
C TYR A 60 24.93 -12.27 5.16
N SER A 61 24.53 -13.54 5.23
CA SER A 61 23.49 -14.04 6.14
C SER A 61 24.03 -15.23 6.91
N LEU A 62 23.99 -15.14 8.24
CA LEU A 62 24.34 -16.22 9.15
C LEU A 62 23.07 -16.82 9.73
N LYS A 63 23.00 -18.14 9.73
CA LYS A 63 21.91 -18.93 10.32
C LYS A 63 22.47 -19.73 11.50
N ALA A 64 21.60 -20.16 12.40
CA ALA A 64 21.99 -21.04 13.51
C ALA A 64 22.69 -22.33 13.01
N PRO A 65 23.70 -22.85 13.74
CA PRO A 65 24.30 -22.30 14.96
C PRO A 65 25.28 -21.15 14.67
N ILE A 66 25.11 -20.03 15.40
CA ILE A 66 25.97 -18.83 15.26
C ILE A 66 27.00 -18.83 16.39
N THR A 67 28.27 -18.68 16.05
CA THR A 67 29.38 -18.61 17.00
C THR A 67 30.09 -17.25 16.93
N ARG A 68 30.79 -16.85 17.99
CA ARG A 68 31.58 -15.62 18.03
C ARG A 68 32.58 -15.52 16.88
N GLN A 69 33.25 -16.64 16.54
CA GLN A 69 34.21 -16.70 15.44
C GLN A 69 33.54 -16.43 14.09
N THR A 70 32.37 -17.04 13.85
CA THR A 70 31.61 -16.79 12.61
C THR A 70 31.09 -15.35 12.52
N LEU A 71 30.71 -14.76 13.66
CA LEU A 71 30.31 -13.35 13.75
C LEU A 71 31.49 -12.42 13.42
N GLN A 72 32.64 -12.63 14.03
CA GLN A 72 33.86 -11.84 13.76
C GLN A 72 34.27 -11.93 12.30
N MET A 73 34.31 -13.13 11.72
CA MET A 73 34.66 -13.35 10.31
C MET A 73 33.69 -12.61 9.38
N THR A 74 32.39 -12.69 9.66
CA THR A 74 31.35 -12.07 8.81
C THR A 74 31.35 -10.54 8.95
N LEU A 75 31.48 -10.02 10.18
CA LEU A 75 31.57 -8.59 10.44
C LEU A 75 32.84 -7.98 9.82
N GLY A 76 33.97 -8.69 9.90
CA GLY A 76 35.22 -8.33 9.24
C GLY A 76 35.05 -8.26 7.73
N ALA A 77 34.55 -9.34 7.11
CA ALA A 77 34.30 -9.39 5.66
C ALA A 77 33.34 -8.28 5.19
N ALA A 78 32.30 -7.99 5.96
CA ALA A 78 31.36 -6.90 5.68
C ALA A 78 32.02 -5.51 5.81
N SER A 79 32.86 -5.32 6.83
CA SER A 79 33.62 -4.08 7.06
C SER A 79 34.60 -3.82 5.92
N ASP A 80 35.38 -4.83 5.54
CA ASP A 80 36.40 -4.72 4.49
C ASP A 80 35.76 -4.45 3.12
N ARG A 81 34.70 -5.18 2.79
CA ARG A 81 33.90 -4.93 1.58
C ARG A 81 33.39 -3.50 1.56
N LYS A 82 32.85 -3.00 2.68
CA LYS A 82 32.34 -1.63 2.76
C LYS A 82 33.47 -0.62 2.53
N ASN A 83 34.60 -0.79 3.20
CA ASN A 83 35.77 0.09 3.05
C ASN A 83 36.29 0.09 1.59
N GLN A 84 36.29 -1.07 0.94
CA GLN A 84 36.65 -1.20 -0.47
C GLN A 84 35.67 -0.47 -1.40
N LEU A 85 34.36 -0.62 -1.18
CA LEU A 85 33.32 0.10 -1.95
C LEU A 85 33.39 1.62 -1.75
N GLU A 86 33.75 2.10 -0.56
CA GLU A 86 33.97 3.53 -0.32
C GLU A 86 35.23 4.05 -1.03
N LYS A 87 36.29 3.24 -1.11
CA LYS A 87 37.53 3.59 -1.84
C LYS A 87 37.37 3.61 -3.35
N LEU A 88 36.57 2.71 -3.92
CA LEU A 88 36.41 2.56 -5.37
C LEU A 88 35.57 3.67 -6.03
N ASP A 89 35.08 4.66 -5.27
CA ASP A 89 34.15 5.71 -5.71
C ASP A 89 33.06 5.19 -6.66
N ASP A 90 32.48 4.03 -6.33
CA ASP A 90 31.49 3.38 -7.17
C ASP A 90 30.21 4.28 -7.19
N PRO A 91 29.84 4.83 -8.36
CA PRO A 91 28.70 5.73 -8.47
C PRO A 91 27.37 5.03 -8.13
N ILE A 92 27.26 3.72 -8.38
CA ILE A 92 26.08 2.91 -8.08
C ILE A 92 25.94 2.74 -6.57
N TYR A 93 27.04 2.47 -5.86
CA TYR A 93 27.03 2.37 -4.40
C TYR A 93 26.66 3.72 -3.75
N LYS A 94 27.26 4.83 -4.17
CA LYS A 94 26.92 6.17 -3.68
C LYS A 94 25.45 6.52 -3.92
N GLN A 95 24.91 6.21 -5.09
CA GLN A 95 23.48 6.44 -5.39
C GLN A 95 22.56 5.62 -4.50
N ARG A 96 22.84 4.31 -4.28
CA ARG A 96 22.04 3.48 -3.35
C ARG A 96 22.07 4.01 -1.93
N VAL A 97 23.25 4.39 -1.44
CA VAL A 97 23.40 4.96 -0.09
C VAL A 97 22.67 6.30 0.04
N LYS A 98 22.72 7.16 -0.98
CA LYS A 98 21.97 8.43 -0.99
C LYS A 98 20.46 8.22 -1.04
N LYS A 99 19.97 7.29 -1.86
CA LYS A 99 18.53 6.98 -1.99
C LYS A 99 17.97 6.43 -0.67
N GLY A 100 18.74 5.63 0.07
CA GLY A 100 18.33 5.10 1.37
C GLY A 100 18.38 6.11 2.54
N LYS A 101 18.98 7.29 2.37
CA LYS A 101 19.10 8.30 3.43
C LYS A 101 17.94 9.26 3.52
N ASN A 102 17.24 9.51 2.41
CA ASN A 102 16.22 10.55 2.33
C ASN A 102 14.89 9.96 1.88
N VAL A 103 13.89 10.04 2.74
CA VAL A 103 12.49 9.77 2.37
C VAL A 103 11.97 10.97 1.59
N THR A 104 11.72 10.79 0.30
CA THR A 104 11.20 11.86 -0.56
C THR A 104 9.71 12.09 -0.32
N THR A 105 9.17 13.21 -0.79
CA THR A 105 7.72 13.47 -0.76
C THR A 105 6.96 12.39 -1.55
N GLY A 106 7.53 11.90 -2.65
CA GLY A 106 6.96 10.81 -3.44
C GLY A 106 6.83 9.52 -2.64
N ASP A 107 7.85 9.16 -1.85
CA ASP A 107 7.82 7.99 -0.97
C ASP A 107 6.72 8.13 0.10
N ARG A 108 6.55 9.33 0.67
CA ARG A 108 5.49 9.60 1.66
C ARG A 108 4.10 9.48 1.06
N VAL A 109 3.89 10.03 -0.13
CA VAL A 109 2.60 9.95 -0.84
C VAL A 109 2.31 8.49 -1.21
N SER A 110 3.29 7.77 -1.76
CA SER A 110 3.16 6.35 -2.09
C SER A 110 2.79 5.53 -0.85
N PHE A 111 3.48 5.74 0.27
CA PHE A 111 3.17 5.08 1.53
C PHE A 111 1.76 5.42 2.06
N TRP A 112 1.34 6.69 1.96
CA TRP A 112 0.00 7.11 2.35
C TRP A 112 -1.08 6.44 1.48
N ILE A 113 -0.89 6.42 0.15
CA ILE A 113 -1.79 5.73 -0.78
C ILE A 113 -1.83 4.24 -0.44
N ALA A 114 -0.69 3.57 -0.29
CA ALA A 114 -0.62 2.16 0.04
C ALA A 114 -1.35 1.83 1.36
N ARG A 115 -1.27 2.73 2.35
CA ARG A 115 -1.98 2.56 3.64
C ARG A 115 -3.47 2.88 3.57
N LYS A 116 -3.91 3.69 2.60
CA LYS A 116 -5.29 4.21 2.49
C LYS A 116 -5.98 3.85 1.18
N TYR A 117 -5.44 2.93 0.39
CA TYR A 117 -5.94 2.62 -0.96
C TYR A 117 -7.42 2.20 -0.93
N LEU A 118 -7.83 1.41 0.08
CA LEU A 118 -9.21 0.97 0.22
C LEU A 118 -10.16 2.14 0.49
N LEU A 119 -9.74 3.14 1.27
CA LEU A 119 -10.52 4.37 1.49
C LEU A 119 -10.64 5.16 0.19
N ILE A 120 -9.55 5.30 -0.56
CA ILE A 120 -9.54 6.03 -1.84
C ILE A 120 -10.48 5.36 -2.84
N LEU A 121 -10.42 4.04 -2.98
CA LEU A 121 -11.30 3.27 -3.86
C LEU A 121 -12.76 3.39 -3.43
N ASN A 122 -13.05 3.27 -2.13
CA ASN A 122 -14.42 3.41 -1.62
C ASN A 122 -14.97 4.82 -1.86
N LEU A 123 -14.18 5.86 -1.63
CA LEU A 123 -14.57 7.25 -1.92
C LEU A 123 -14.82 7.43 -3.42
N PHE A 124 -13.94 6.90 -4.28
CA PHE A 124 -14.13 6.93 -5.73
C PHE A 124 -15.46 6.27 -6.14
N MET A 125 -15.74 5.07 -5.64
CA MET A 125 -17.00 4.37 -5.92
C MET A 125 -18.22 5.14 -5.37
N LEU A 126 -18.11 5.68 -4.15
CA LEU A 126 -19.15 6.48 -3.53
C LEU A 126 -19.49 7.71 -4.38
N PHE A 127 -18.50 8.47 -4.84
CA PHE A 127 -18.74 9.62 -5.70
C PHE A 127 -19.24 9.21 -7.08
N TYR A 128 -18.68 8.15 -7.66
CA TYR A 128 -19.07 7.67 -8.98
C TYR A 128 -20.56 7.25 -9.04
N VAL A 129 -21.05 6.55 -8.01
CA VAL A 129 -22.45 6.10 -7.91
C VAL A 129 -23.35 7.16 -7.26
N GLY A 130 -22.83 7.95 -6.33
CA GLY A 130 -23.60 8.92 -5.57
C GLY A 130 -23.89 10.22 -6.31
N LEU A 131 -22.96 10.72 -7.14
CA LEU A 131 -23.16 11.97 -7.89
C LEU A 131 -24.38 11.92 -8.85
N PRO A 132 -24.63 10.83 -9.60
CA PRO A 132 -25.84 10.70 -10.41
C PRO A 132 -27.14 10.79 -9.62
N LEU A 133 -27.17 10.30 -8.38
CA LEU A 133 -28.34 10.44 -7.50
C LEU A 133 -28.46 11.86 -6.95
N LEU A 134 -27.32 12.52 -6.72
CA LEU A 134 -27.25 13.87 -6.19
C LEU A 134 -27.70 14.92 -7.23
N ALA A 135 -27.42 14.73 -8.52
CA ALA A 135 -27.83 15.65 -9.58
C ALA A 135 -29.35 15.97 -9.63
N PRO A 136 -30.28 14.99 -9.67
CA PRO A 136 -31.72 15.27 -9.65
C PRO A 136 -32.18 15.84 -8.30
N THR A 137 -31.53 15.48 -7.18
CA THR A 137 -31.85 16.08 -5.87
C THR A 137 -31.51 17.57 -5.85
N LEU A 138 -30.37 17.98 -6.43
CA LEU A 138 -29.98 19.38 -6.55
C LEU A 138 -30.93 20.15 -7.47
N MET A 139 -31.36 19.55 -8.59
CA MET A 139 -32.40 20.14 -9.45
C MET A 139 -33.71 20.37 -8.69
N LYS A 140 -34.15 19.39 -7.90
CA LYS A 140 -35.38 19.50 -7.11
C LYS A 140 -35.30 20.61 -6.05
N LEU A 141 -34.11 20.83 -5.50
CA LEU A 141 -33.83 21.89 -4.51
C LEU A 141 -33.55 23.27 -5.15
N GLY A 142 -33.61 23.40 -6.48
CA GLY A 142 -33.35 24.66 -7.20
C GLY A 142 -31.86 25.00 -7.38
N ALA A 143 -30.95 24.10 -7.01
CA ALA A 143 -29.51 24.27 -7.19
C ALA A 143 -29.09 23.84 -8.61
N GLU A 144 -29.56 24.56 -9.62
CA GLU A 144 -29.43 24.19 -11.03
C GLU A 144 -27.96 24.16 -11.52
N LEU A 145 -27.16 25.16 -11.14
CA LEU A 145 -25.75 25.26 -11.55
C LEU A 145 -24.93 24.02 -11.17
N PRO A 146 -24.86 23.60 -9.88
CA PRO A 146 -24.11 22.41 -9.52
C PRO A 146 -24.71 21.12 -10.10
N ALA A 147 -26.04 21.03 -10.24
CA ALA A 147 -26.67 19.87 -10.87
C ALA A 147 -26.25 19.71 -12.35
N ASN A 148 -26.26 20.81 -13.11
CA ASN A 148 -25.90 20.82 -14.52
C ASN A 148 -24.42 20.48 -14.75
N ILE A 149 -23.53 20.83 -13.83
CA ILE A 149 -22.12 20.40 -13.88
C ILE A 149 -22.02 18.87 -13.80
N ILE A 150 -22.75 18.26 -12.86
CA ILE A 150 -22.77 16.80 -12.72
C ILE A 150 -23.33 16.16 -13.99
N TYR A 151 -24.48 16.63 -14.50
CA TYR A 151 -25.05 16.10 -15.75
C TYR A 151 -24.08 16.18 -16.94
N ARG A 152 -23.36 17.29 -17.09
CA ARG A 152 -22.36 17.46 -18.16
C ARG A 152 -21.21 16.47 -18.02
N MET A 153 -20.75 16.19 -16.80
CA MET A 153 -19.68 15.22 -16.55
C MET A 153 -20.07 13.80 -16.96
N TYR A 154 -21.32 13.40 -16.72
CA TYR A 154 -21.82 12.05 -17.04
C TYR A 154 -22.36 11.91 -18.47
N LYS A 155 -22.61 13.01 -19.19
CA LYS A 155 -23.18 13.01 -20.56
C LYS A 155 -22.51 12.04 -21.55
N PRO A 156 -21.16 11.88 -21.59
CA PRO A 156 -20.52 10.96 -22.54
C PRO A 156 -20.70 9.48 -22.20
N LEU A 157 -21.01 9.15 -20.94
CA LEU A 157 -21.06 7.78 -20.43
C LEU A 157 -22.50 7.24 -20.34
N CYS A 158 -23.49 8.10 -20.16
CA CYS A 158 -24.89 7.71 -20.05
C CYS A 158 -25.58 7.70 -21.43
N HIS A 159 -25.87 6.52 -21.96
CA HIS A 159 -26.85 6.40 -23.05
C HIS A 159 -28.24 6.77 -22.52
N GLN A 160 -28.81 7.83 -23.08
CA GLN A 160 -29.89 8.63 -22.50
C GLN A 160 -31.29 8.04 -22.72
N PHE A 161 -31.42 6.71 -22.80
CA PHE A 161 -32.74 6.11 -23.01
C PHE A 161 -33.52 6.10 -21.71
N ALA A 162 -34.58 6.90 -21.67
CA ALA A 162 -35.46 7.03 -20.53
C ALA A 162 -36.04 5.67 -20.07
N PHE A 163 -36.34 4.77 -21.00
CA PHE A 163 -36.87 3.43 -20.68
C PHE A 163 -35.86 2.47 -20.02
N ARG A 164 -34.59 2.84 -19.92
CA ARG A 164 -33.53 2.11 -19.19
C ARG A 164 -32.97 2.91 -18.01
N SER A 165 -33.70 3.93 -17.59
CA SER A 165 -33.27 4.86 -16.55
C SER A 165 -34.25 4.86 -15.39
N PHE A 166 -33.73 5.19 -14.21
CA PHE A 166 -34.54 5.48 -13.04
C PHE A 166 -34.66 6.98 -12.84
N PHE A 167 -35.83 7.43 -12.39
CA PHE A 167 -36.16 8.83 -12.21
C PHE A 167 -36.37 9.13 -10.73
N LEU A 168 -35.61 10.07 -10.20
CA LEU A 168 -35.83 10.61 -8.87
C LEU A 168 -36.73 11.85 -8.98
N PHE A 169 -37.78 11.92 -8.15
CA PHE A 169 -38.74 13.03 -8.09
C PHE A 169 -39.61 13.24 -9.34
N GLY A 170 -39.65 12.28 -10.25
CA GLY A 170 -40.59 12.24 -11.38
C GLY A 170 -41.97 11.71 -10.97
N GLU A 171 -42.91 11.65 -11.92
CA GLU A 171 -44.24 11.09 -11.70
C GLU A 171 -44.18 9.59 -11.36
N GLN A 172 -43.26 8.85 -12.00
CA GLN A 172 -43.00 7.44 -11.71
C GLN A 172 -41.49 7.14 -11.68
N PRO A 173 -41.06 6.09 -10.95
CA PRO A 173 -39.65 5.78 -10.76
C PRO A 173 -38.94 5.23 -12.01
N PHE A 174 -39.67 4.68 -12.96
CA PHE A 174 -39.17 4.18 -14.25
C PHE A 174 -40.33 4.12 -15.26
N TYR A 175 -40.00 4.10 -16.55
CA TYR A 175 -40.98 4.08 -17.66
C TYR A 175 -40.68 2.86 -18.55
N PRO A 176 -41.37 1.72 -18.36
CA PRO A 176 -41.11 0.52 -19.16
C PRO A 176 -41.60 0.68 -20.61
N LEU A 177 -41.03 -0.08 -21.54
CA LEU A 177 -41.59 -0.20 -22.89
C LEU A 177 -42.93 -0.92 -22.85
N ALA A 178 -43.83 -0.63 -23.79
CA ALA A 178 -45.12 -1.31 -23.89
C ALA A 178 -44.98 -2.83 -24.02
N GLU A 179 -43.94 -3.33 -24.72
CA GLU A 179 -43.73 -4.77 -24.86
C GLU A 179 -43.31 -5.47 -23.56
N ALA A 180 -42.86 -4.73 -22.55
CA ALA A 180 -42.45 -5.30 -21.27
C ALA A 180 -43.63 -5.84 -20.44
N GLY A 181 -44.88 -5.46 -20.78
CA GLY A 181 -46.09 -6.00 -20.13
C GLY A 181 -46.20 -5.69 -18.63
N VAL A 182 -45.54 -4.63 -18.16
CA VAL A 182 -45.53 -4.23 -16.75
C VAL A 182 -46.83 -3.50 -16.42
N LEU A 183 -47.70 -4.14 -15.65
CA LEU A 183 -48.99 -3.58 -15.25
C LEU A 183 -48.83 -2.51 -14.15
N GLY A 184 -49.65 -1.47 -14.21
CA GLY A 184 -49.72 -0.43 -13.17
C GLY A 184 -48.71 0.72 -13.30
N TYR A 185 -47.93 0.76 -14.39
CA TYR A 185 -47.01 1.85 -14.72
C TYR A 185 -47.34 2.39 -16.11
N LYS A 186 -47.16 3.70 -16.33
CA LYS A 186 -47.28 4.29 -17.67
C LYS A 186 -46.11 3.86 -18.54
N THR A 187 -46.35 3.53 -19.80
CA THR A 187 -45.26 3.11 -20.69
C THR A 187 -44.44 4.31 -21.16
N PHE A 188 -43.24 4.05 -21.68
CA PHE A 188 -42.39 5.08 -22.25
C PHE A 188 -43.06 5.77 -23.45
N GLU A 189 -43.76 5.02 -24.29
CA GLU A 189 -44.49 5.50 -25.47
C GLU A 189 -45.66 6.41 -25.06
N GLU A 190 -46.41 6.00 -24.03
CA GLU A 190 -47.53 6.80 -23.50
C GLU A 190 -47.09 8.17 -22.98
N VAL A 191 -45.90 8.26 -22.38
CA VAL A 191 -45.42 9.51 -21.74
C VAL A 191 -44.55 10.35 -22.67
N SER A 192 -43.81 9.74 -23.59
CA SER A 192 -43.00 10.47 -24.57
C SER A 192 -43.78 10.87 -25.82
N GLY A 193 -44.88 10.19 -26.12
CA GLY A 193 -45.68 10.40 -27.33
C GLY A 193 -45.01 9.90 -28.61
N ILE A 194 -43.99 9.03 -28.48
CA ILE A 194 -43.20 8.42 -29.57
C ILE A 194 -43.42 6.92 -29.56
#